data_AF-A0A1F5DD98-F1
#
_entry.id   AF-A0A1F5DD98-F1
#
_cell.length_a   1.000
_cell.length_b   1.000
_cell.length_c   1.000
_cell.angle_alpha   90.00
_cell.angle_beta   90.00
_cell.angle_gamma   90.00
#
_symmetry.space_group_name_H-M   'P 1'
#
loop_
_entity.id
_entity.type
_entity.pdbx_description
1 polymer ?
#
loop_
_entity_poly.entity_id
_entity_poly.type
_entity_poly.pdbx_seq_one_letter_code
_entity_poly.pdbx_strand_id
1 'polypeptide(L)'
;MAPICRLAHKNFFENQIDREKREIEEDPEKETQEIREIFGELGFSRDEQEIAVKHITSNKETWLKFMVQEEIGISPGLIDKPYEIGAISAVSFLIGAIPAIMPFFIFGTVVQALIISATSVLIFLFVLGMLKSRITKVKWYKSGLETLIIGSVSCGSGFLLGRIIAENFI
;
A
#
# COMPACT_ATOMS: atom_id res chain seq x y z
N MET A 1 -4.08 11.68 -2.64
CA MET A 1 -4.35 10.75 -1.52
C MET A 1 -3.14 9.90 -1.16
N ALA A 2 -2.55 9.13 -2.11
CA ALA A 2 -1.37 8.29 -1.87
C ALA A 2 -0.13 8.99 -1.26
N PRO A 3 0.30 10.21 -1.71
CA PRO A 3 1.53 10.81 -1.19
C PRO A 3 1.41 11.28 0.27
N ILE A 4 0.23 11.77 0.68
CA ILE A 4 -0.01 12.24 2.04
C ILE A 4 0.00 11.08 3.03
N CYS A 5 -0.65 9.96 2.66
CA CYS A 5 -0.65 8.76 3.48
C CYS A 5 0.76 8.18 3.64
N ARG A 6 1.52 8.06 2.54
CA ARG A 6 2.91 7.56 2.58
C ARG A 6 3.86 8.51 3.33
N LEU A 7 3.65 9.82 3.23
CA LEU A 7 4.42 10.80 3.99
C LEU A 7 4.10 10.73 5.49
N ALA A 8 2.82 10.63 5.85
CA ALA A 8 2.41 10.44 7.24
C ALA A 8 2.99 9.14 7.82
N HIS A 9 2.97 8.06 7.04
CA HIS A 9 3.56 6.78 7.42
C HIS A 9 5.07 6.88 7.64
N LYS A 10 5.78 7.53 6.71
CA LYS A 10 7.22 7.81 6.85
C LYS A 10 7.51 8.61 8.12
N ASN A 11 6.83 9.74 8.33
CA ASN A 11 7.05 10.60 9.48
C ASN A 11 6.73 9.88 10.80
N PHE A 12 5.68 9.06 10.82
CA PHE A 12 5.34 8.24 11.97
C PHE A 12 6.50 7.30 12.33
N PHE A 13 7.09 6.62 11.35
CA PHE A 13 8.20 5.72 11.58
C PHE A 13 9.48 6.42 12.02
N GLU A 14 9.83 7.54 11.39
CA GLU A 14 10.99 8.34 11.82
C GLU A 14 10.83 8.77 13.28
N ASN A 15 9.62 9.20 13.68
CA ASN A 15 9.33 9.55 15.07
C ASN A 15 9.40 8.35 16.04
N GLN A 16 8.97 7.15 15.63
CA GLN A 16 9.09 5.95 16.47
C GLN A 16 10.56 5.55 16.66
N ILE A 17 11.36 5.56 15.59
CA ILE A 17 12.80 5.25 15.66
C ILE A 17 13.53 6.27 16.56
N ASP A 18 13.19 7.55 16.45
CA ASP A 18 13.77 8.59 17.30
C ASP A 18 13.33 8.46 18.77
N ARG A 19 12.10 7.98 19.02
CA ARG A 19 11.63 7.67 20.38
C ARG A 19 12.41 6.50 20.97
N GLU A 20 12.52 5.41 20.23
CA GLU A 20 13.24 4.19 20.64
C GLU A 20 14.70 4.50 20.95
N LYS A 21 15.35 5.29 20.09
CA LYS A 21 16.72 5.73 20.30
C LYS A 21 16.89 6.50 21.61
N ARG A 22 15.91 7.33 21.98
CA ARG A 22 15.92 8.05 23.26
C ARG A 22 15.67 7.11 24.44
N GLU A 23 14.75 6.16 24.32
CA GLU A 23 14.44 5.19 25.37
C GLU A 23 15.68 4.34 25.73
N ILE A 24 16.45 3.89 24.72
CA ILE A 24 17.74 3.21 24.91
C ILE A 24 18.79 4.09 25.63
N GLU A 25 18.73 5.42 25.47
CA GLU A 25 19.66 6.36 26.11
C GLU A 25 19.21 6.79 27.51
N GLU A 26 17.91 6.95 27.73
CA GLU A 26 17.30 7.46 28.97
C GLU A 26 17.06 6.34 30.00
N ASP A 27 16.63 5.15 29.57
CA ASP A 27 16.31 4.02 30.45
C ASP A 27 16.80 2.66 29.88
N PRO A 28 18.13 2.46 29.78
CA PRO A 28 18.69 1.23 29.21
C PRO A 28 18.34 -0.03 30.01
N GLU A 29 18.04 0.09 31.31
CA GLU A 29 17.69 -1.06 32.16
C GLU A 29 16.31 -1.61 31.78
N LYS A 30 15.33 -0.72 31.58
CA LYS A 30 14.00 -1.08 31.09
C LYS A 30 14.06 -1.71 29.70
N GLU A 31 14.75 -1.07 28.76
CA GLU A 31 14.87 -1.57 27.38
C GLU A 31 15.59 -2.94 27.30
N THR A 32 16.54 -3.18 28.21
CA THR A 32 17.20 -4.48 28.35
C THR A 32 16.24 -5.56 28.87
N GLN A 33 15.31 -5.20 29.76
CA GLN A 33 14.27 -6.09 30.26
C GLN A 33 13.27 -6.45 29.17
N GLU A 34 12.92 -5.52 28.29
CA GLU A 34 12.03 -5.78 27.15
C GLU A 34 12.64 -6.80 26.18
N ILE A 35 13.94 -6.71 25.87
CA ILE A 35 14.65 -7.75 25.10
C ILE A 35 14.53 -9.12 25.78
N ARG A 36 14.74 -9.19 27.10
CA ARG A 36 14.63 -10.45 27.86
C ARG A 36 13.23 -11.05 27.75
N GLU A 37 12.20 -10.20 27.82
CA GLU A 37 10.80 -10.60 27.67
C GLU A 37 10.51 -11.13 26.26
N ILE A 38 10.97 -10.45 25.21
CA ILE A 38 10.84 -10.89 23.81
C ILE A 38 11.43 -12.30 23.64
N PHE A 39 12.67 -12.54 24.11
CA PHE A 39 13.28 -13.87 24.02
C PHE A 39 12.57 -14.90 24.92
N GLY A 40 12.00 -14.48 26.04
CA GLY A 40 11.15 -15.32 26.89
C GLY A 40 9.89 -15.81 26.16
N GLU A 41 9.20 -14.92 25.45
CA GLU A 41 8.02 -15.27 24.64
C GLU A 41 8.37 -16.20 23.47
N LEU A 42 9.57 -16.06 22.90
CA LEU A 42 10.10 -16.95 21.88
C LEU A 42 10.53 -18.33 22.44
N GLY A 43 10.48 -18.53 23.76
CA GLY A 43 10.72 -19.82 24.42
C GLY A 43 12.17 -20.09 24.81
N PHE A 44 13.04 -19.06 24.84
CA PHE A 44 14.43 -19.21 25.27
C PHE A 44 14.52 -19.39 26.79
N SER A 45 15.49 -20.19 27.24
CA SER A 45 15.80 -20.34 28.66
C SER A 45 16.40 -19.06 29.24
N ARG A 46 16.35 -18.87 30.56
CA ARG A 46 16.91 -17.68 31.22
C ARG A 46 18.39 -17.47 30.90
N ASP A 47 19.18 -18.53 30.85
CA ASP A 47 20.61 -18.43 30.55
C ASP A 47 20.84 -17.97 29.10
N GLU A 48 20.02 -18.42 28.16
CA GLU A 48 20.08 -17.99 26.75
C GLU A 48 19.63 -16.54 26.58
N GLN A 49 18.62 -16.10 27.31
CA GLN A 49 18.15 -14.70 27.32
C GLN A 49 19.28 -13.76 27.74
N GLU A 50 20.01 -14.06 28.83
CA GLU A 50 21.13 -13.22 29.29
C GLU A 50 22.25 -13.13 28.26
N ILE A 51 22.54 -14.22 27.56
CA ILE A 51 23.54 -14.24 26.49
C ILE A 51 23.07 -13.36 25.31
N ALA A 52 21.81 -13.50 24.89
CA ALA A 52 21.25 -12.73 23.79
C ALA A 52 21.22 -11.23 24.11
N VAL A 53 20.72 -10.87 25.28
CA VAL A 53 20.68 -9.50 25.80
C VAL A 53 22.07 -8.89 25.80
N LYS A 54 23.07 -9.57 26.37
CA LYS A 54 24.45 -9.07 26.41
C LYS A 54 25.03 -8.86 25.02
N HIS A 55 24.69 -9.70 24.06
CA HIS A 55 25.18 -9.59 22.69
C HIS A 55 24.51 -8.42 21.94
N ILE A 56 23.19 -8.28 22.05
CA ILE A 56 22.41 -7.23 21.37
C ILE A 56 22.75 -5.85 21.93
N THR A 57 22.81 -5.72 23.25
CA THR A 57 23.11 -4.45 23.94
C THR A 57 24.58 -4.03 23.81
N SER A 58 25.48 -4.90 23.34
CA SER A 58 26.90 -4.60 23.17
C SER A 58 27.18 -3.50 22.11
N ASN A 59 26.26 -3.30 21.17
CA ASN A 59 26.33 -2.29 20.14
C ASN A 59 24.98 -1.57 20.03
N LYS A 60 24.96 -0.26 20.32
CA LYS A 60 23.74 0.57 20.26
C LYS A 60 23.02 0.53 18.90
N GLU A 61 23.76 0.42 17.79
CA GLU A 61 23.16 0.30 16.45
C GLU A 61 22.48 -1.06 16.27
N THR A 62 23.07 -2.13 16.80
CA THR A 62 22.47 -3.48 16.76
C THR A 62 21.27 -3.56 17.69
N TRP A 63 21.36 -2.96 18.88
CA TRP A 63 20.26 -2.83 19.82
C TRP A 63 19.07 -2.09 19.21
N LEU A 64 19.29 -0.86 18.72
CA LEU A 64 18.24 -0.07 18.08
C LEU A 64 17.63 -0.83 16.89
N LYS A 65 18.45 -1.48 16.07
CA LYS A 65 17.97 -2.27 14.94
C LYS A 65 17.10 -3.45 15.39
N PHE A 66 17.46 -4.12 16.47
CA PHE A 66 16.67 -5.20 17.05
C PHE A 66 15.33 -4.70 17.54
N MET A 67 15.30 -3.65 18.39
CA MET A 67 14.06 -3.10 18.93
C MET A 67 13.14 -2.55 17.83
N VAL A 68 13.69 -1.79 16.87
CA VAL A 68 12.91 -1.30 15.71
C VAL A 68 12.31 -2.45 14.90
N GLN A 69 13.00 -3.58 14.80
CA GLN A 69 12.49 -4.73 14.08
C GLN A 69 11.40 -5.47 14.87
N GLU A 70 11.59 -5.71 16.17
CA GLU A 70 10.67 -6.48 17.00
C GLU A 70 9.45 -5.67 17.45
N GLU A 71 9.62 -4.39 17.82
CA GLU A 71 8.51 -3.52 18.27
C GLU A 71 7.71 -2.93 17.10
N ILE A 72 8.42 -2.44 16.07
CA ILE A 72 7.80 -1.68 14.98
C ILE A 72 7.52 -2.58 13.77
N GLY A 73 8.17 -3.75 13.67
CA GLY A 73 7.95 -4.72 12.60
C GLY A 73 8.59 -4.34 11.26
N ILE A 74 9.63 -3.48 11.27
CA ILE A 74 10.17 -2.88 10.05
C ILE A 74 11.67 -3.15 9.92
N SER A 75 12.08 -3.59 8.73
CA SER A 75 13.49 -3.60 8.36
C SER A 75 13.94 -2.17 8.03
N PRO A 76 14.97 -1.64 8.73
CA PRO A 76 15.54 -0.34 8.39
C PRO A 76 16.00 -0.34 6.92
N GLY A 77 15.54 0.65 6.14
CA GLY A 77 15.91 0.81 4.73
C GLY A 77 14.76 0.84 3.72
N LEU A 78 13.54 0.49 4.13
CA LEU A 78 12.36 0.53 3.25
C LEU A 78 11.54 1.82 3.36
N ILE A 79 12.20 2.96 3.61
CA ILE A 79 11.48 4.24 3.67
C ILE A 79 11.01 4.59 2.25
N ASP A 80 9.70 4.50 2.06
CA ASP A 80 9.02 4.90 0.83
C ASP A 80 9.43 6.31 0.41
N LYS A 81 9.58 6.52 -0.91
CA LYS A 81 9.71 7.87 -1.50
C LYS A 81 8.30 8.42 -1.77
N PRO A 82 7.71 9.23 -0.86
CA PRO A 82 6.27 9.47 -0.89
C PRO A 82 5.83 10.29 -2.11
N TYR A 83 6.65 11.25 -2.52
CA TYR A 83 6.40 12.08 -3.70
C TYR A 83 6.53 11.31 -5.01
N GLU A 84 7.50 10.41 -5.12
CA GLU A 84 7.68 9.56 -6.31
C GLU A 84 6.48 8.62 -6.49
N ILE A 85 6.07 7.94 -5.41
CA ILE A 85 4.88 7.08 -5.41
C ILE A 85 3.62 7.89 -5.73
N GLY A 86 3.51 9.11 -5.20
CA GLY A 86 2.40 10.02 -5.48
C GLY A 86 2.32 10.41 -6.96
N ALA A 87 3.45 10.79 -7.56
CA ALA A 87 3.55 11.14 -8.97
C ALA A 87 3.20 9.95 -9.88
N ILE A 88 3.77 8.77 -9.60
CA ILE A 88 3.47 7.54 -10.34
C ILE A 88 1.98 7.21 -10.27
N SER A 89 1.35 7.36 -9.10
CA SER A 89 -0.08 7.11 -8.92
C SER A 89 -0.93 8.10 -9.73
N ALA A 90 -0.57 9.39 -9.72
CA ALA A 90 -1.28 10.41 -10.48
C ALA A 90 -1.18 10.18 -12.00
N VAL A 91 0.02 9.90 -12.51
CA VAL A 91 0.24 9.59 -13.93
C VAL A 91 -0.50 8.32 -14.33
N SER A 92 -0.44 7.27 -13.50
CA SER A 92 -1.15 6.00 -13.76
C SER A 92 -2.66 6.21 -13.83
N PHE A 93 -3.22 7.06 -12.96
CA PHE A 93 -4.64 7.40 -13.00
C PHE A 93 -5.03 8.13 -14.29
N LEU A 94 -4.23 9.12 -14.71
CA LEU A 94 -4.46 9.84 -15.96
C LEU A 94 -4.42 8.90 -17.17
N ILE A 95 -3.41 8.02 -17.24
CA ILE A 95 -3.30 7.03 -18.31
C ILE A 95 -4.50 6.08 -18.28
N GLY A 96 -4.91 5.64 -17.10
CA GLY A 96 -6.07 4.75 -16.91
C GLY A 96 -7.41 5.38 -17.31
N ALA A 97 -7.50 6.72 -17.32
CA ALA A 97 -8.70 7.43 -17.75
C ALA A 97 -8.79 7.59 -19.29
N ILE A 98 -7.68 7.45 -20.02
CA ILE A 98 -7.64 7.64 -21.48
C ILE A 98 -8.67 6.77 -22.21
N PRO A 99 -8.79 5.45 -21.96
CA PRO A 99 -9.76 4.60 -22.66
C PRO A 99 -11.22 5.02 -22.45
N ALA A 100 -11.53 5.67 -21.33
CA ALA A 100 -12.87 6.16 -21.03
C ALA A 100 -13.19 7.47 -21.79
N ILE A 101 -12.22 8.38 -21.88
CA ILE A 101 -12.47 9.74 -22.39
C ILE A 101 -12.18 9.85 -23.90
N MET A 102 -11.16 9.15 -24.39
CA MET A 102 -10.67 9.26 -25.76
C MET A 102 -11.77 9.10 -26.84
N PRO A 103 -12.72 8.15 -26.73
CA PRO A 103 -13.78 8.01 -27.73
C PRO A 103 -14.67 9.24 -27.91
N PHE A 104 -14.88 10.05 -26.87
CA PHE A 104 -15.70 11.27 -26.96
C PHE A 104 -15.05 12.38 -27.80
N PHE A 105 -13.73 12.35 -27.99
CA PHE A 105 -13.02 13.29 -28.86
C PHE A 105 -12.99 12.86 -30.33
N ILE A 106 -13.17 11.56 -30.60
CA ILE A 106 -13.02 10.98 -31.94
C ILE A 106 -14.37 10.80 -32.63
N PHE A 107 -15.40 10.38 -31.90
CA PHE A 107 -16.68 10.01 -32.49
C PHE A 107 -17.71 11.16 -32.40
N GLY A 108 -18.36 11.45 -33.53
CA GLY A 108 -19.27 12.60 -33.65
C GLY A 108 -20.65 12.42 -33.01
N THR A 109 -21.03 11.20 -32.59
CA THR A 109 -22.30 10.96 -31.88
C THR A 109 -22.06 10.44 -30.48
N VAL A 110 -22.79 10.99 -29.50
CA VAL A 110 -22.65 10.67 -28.07
C VAL A 110 -22.90 9.17 -27.81
N VAL A 111 -23.89 8.59 -28.48
CA VAL A 111 -24.25 7.17 -28.32
C VAL A 111 -23.12 6.25 -28.80
N GLN A 112 -22.52 6.54 -29.96
CA GLN A 112 -21.39 5.75 -30.46
C GLN A 112 -20.16 5.90 -29.56
N ALA A 113 -19.84 7.14 -29.15
CA ALA A 113 -18.74 7.42 -28.25
C ALA A 113 -18.88 6.65 -26.91
N LEU A 114 -20.10 6.62 -26.36
CA LEU A 114 -20.40 5.92 -25.11
C LEU A 114 -20.20 4.40 -25.23
N ILE A 115 -20.71 3.77 -26.29
CA ILE A 115 -20.56 2.32 -26.51
C ILE A 115 -19.08 1.94 -26.68
N ILE A 116 -18.34 2.73 -27.45
CA ILE A 116 -16.91 2.50 -27.71
C ILE A 116 -16.09 2.73 -26.44
N SER A 117 -16.41 3.77 -25.66
CA SER A 117 -15.81 4.03 -24.34
C SER A 117 -16.05 2.88 -23.38
N ALA A 118 -17.29 2.44 -23.20
CA ALA A 118 -17.62 1.33 -22.31
C ALA A 118 -16.86 0.05 -22.69
N THR A 119 -16.85 -0.29 -23.98
CA THR A 119 -16.15 -1.49 -24.48
C THR A 119 -14.63 -1.37 -24.27
N SER A 120 -14.06 -0.19 -24.55
CA SER A 120 -12.62 0.07 -24.38
C SER A 120 -12.19 -0.03 -22.92
N VAL A 121 -13.01 0.49 -21.98
CA VAL A 121 -12.76 0.39 -20.54
C VAL A 121 -12.82 -1.06 -20.07
N LEU A 122 -13.80 -1.86 -20.53
CA LEU A 122 -13.89 -3.28 -20.16
C LEU A 122 -12.66 -4.08 -20.62
N ILE A 123 -12.22 -3.86 -21.86
CA ILE A 123 -11.00 -4.49 -22.39
C ILE A 123 -9.78 -4.05 -21.57
N PHE A 124 -9.67 -2.75 -21.30
CA PHE A 124 -8.57 -2.18 -20.53
C PHE A 124 -8.49 -2.76 -19.10
N LEU A 125 -9.63 -2.88 -18.41
CA LEU A 125 -9.71 -3.49 -17.07
C LEU A 125 -9.30 -4.97 -17.09
N PHE A 126 -9.71 -5.72 -18.10
CA PHE A 126 -9.29 -7.12 -18.24
C PHE A 126 -7.78 -7.24 -18.45
N VAL A 127 -7.22 -6.43 -19.35
CA VAL A 127 -5.77 -6.39 -19.61
C VAL A 127 -4.99 -5.95 -18.37
N LEU A 128 -5.46 -4.93 -17.65
CA LEU A 128 -4.85 -4.52 -16.37
C LEU A 128 -4.90 -5.65 -15.34
N GLY A 129 -6.01 -6.36 -15.23
CA GLY A 129 -6.14 -7.52 -14.35
C GLY A 129 -5.19 -8.66 -14.73
N MET A 130 -4.96 -8.89 -16.03
CA MET A 130 -3.94 -9.84 -16.50
C MET A 130 -2.52 -9.40 -16.15
N LEU A 131 -2.19 -8.12 -16.32
CA LEU A 131 -0.87 -7.58 -15.98
C LEU A 131 -0.60 -7.68 -14.47
N LYS A 132 -1.61 -7.35 -13.65
CA LYS A 132 -1.60 -7.54 -12.18
C LYS A 132 -1.24 -8.98 -11.80
N SER A 133 -1.70 -9.96 -12.58
CA SER A 133 -1.49 -11.38 -12.28
C SER A 133 -0.03 -11.81 -12.32
N ARG A 134 0.84 -11.10 -13.07
CA ARG A 134 2.28 -11.40 -13.10
C ARG A 134 2.98 -11.09 -11.77
N ILE A 135 2.47 -10.09 -11.04
CA ILE A 135 3.02 -9.67 -9.75
C ILE A 135 2.42 -10.54 -8.64
N THR A 136 1.11 -10.77 -8.66
CA THR A 136 0.39 -11.49 -7.60
C THR A 136 0.51 -13.01 -7.69
N LYS A 137 1.12 -13.55 -8.77
CA LYS A 137 1.23 -14.99 -9.06
C LYS A 137 -0.13 -15.72 -9.15
N VAL A 138 -1.23 -14.99 -9.32
CA VAL A 138 -2.57 -15.54 -9.56
C VAL A 138 -2.75 -15.88 -11.04
N LYS A 139 -3.60 -16.86 -11.36
CA LYS A 139 -3.94 -17.22 -12.75
C LYS A 139 -4.47 -15.99 -13.51
N TRP A 140 -3.91 -15.71 -14.69
CA TRP A 140 -4.16 -14.49 -15.47
C TRP A 140 -5.63 -14.22 -15.77
N TYR A 141 -6.38 -15.25 -16.16
CA TYR A 141 -7.79 -15.13 -16.50
C TYR A 141 -8.66 -14.85 -15.26
N LYS A 142 -8.28 -15.38 -14.08
CA LYS A 142 -9.01 -15.10 -12.82
C LYS A 142 -8.81 -13.65 -12.40
N SER A 143 -7.57 -13.17 -12.40
CA SER A 143 -7.23 -11.78 -12.06
C SER A 143 -7.82 -10.77 -13.06
N GLY A 144 -7.85 -11.14 -14.35
CA GLY A 144 -8.53 -10.38 -15.40
C GLY A 144 -10.04 -10.27 -15.17
N LEU A 145 -10.72 -11.41 -14.95
CA LEU A 145 -12.16 -11.44 -14.70
C LEU A 145 -12.55 -10.71 -13.41
N GLU A 146 -11.78 -10.86 -12.34
CA GLU A 146 -12.01 -10.17 -11.07
C GLU A 146 -12.01 -8.65 -11.26
N THR A 147 -10.96 -8.11 -11.90
CA THR A 147 -10.84 -6.68 -12.19
C THR A 147 -11.96 -6.18 -13.10
N LEU A 148 -12.32 -6.96 -14.12
CA LEU A 148 -13.42 -6.63 -15.04
C LEU A 148 -14.77 -6.58 -14.30
N ILE A 149 -15.07 -7.56 -13.45
CA ILE A 149 -16.35 -7.64 -12.72
C ILE A 149 -16.47 -6.47 -11.76
N ILE A 150 -15.44 -6.20 -10.95
CA ILE A 150 -15.45 -5.08 -9.99
C ILE A 150 -15.63 -3.74 -10.73
N GLY A 151 -14.89 -3.55 -11.82
CA GLY A 151 -15.02 -2.34 -12.63
C GLY A 151 -16.38 -2.20 -13.33
N SER A 152 -16.95 -3.31 -13.81
CA SER A 152 -18.29 -3.33 -14.44
C SER A 152 -19.38 -2.96 -13.43
N VAL A 153 -19.32 -3.51 -12.21
CA VAL A 153 -20.27 -3.17 -11.13
C VAL A 153 -20.16 -1.70 -10.74
N SER A 154 -18.93 -1.18 -10.66
CA SER A 154 -18.67 0.22 -10.31
C SER A 154 -19.20 1.17 -11.40
N CYS A 155 -18.90 0.88 -12.67
CA CYS A 155 -19.37 1.66 -13.82
C CYS A 155 -20.90 1.61 -13.95
N GLY A 156 -21.49 0.42 -13.81
CA GLY A 156 -22.94 0.24 -13.83
C GLY A 156 -23.64 1.01 -12.72
N SER A 157 -23.07 1.02 -11.51
CA SER A 157 -23.59 1.81 -10.39
C SER A 157 -23.55 3.31 -10.67
N GLY A 158 -22.44 3.81 -11.22
CA GLY A 158 -22.32 5.21 -11.63
C GLY A 158 -23.31 5.61 -12.72
N PHE A 159 -23.52 4.74 -13.71
CA PHE A 159 -24.52 4.96 -14.77
C PHE A 159 -25.94 5.00 -14.22
N LEU A 160 -26.31 4.08 -13.33
CA LEU A 160 -27.63 4.05 -12.70
C LEU A 160 -27.88 5.31 -11.86
N LEU A 161 -26.90 5.74 -11.06
CA LEU A 161 -27.01 6.98 -10.28
C LEU A 161 -27.14 8.20 -11.18
N GLY A 162 -26.34 8.28 -12.25
CA GLY A 162 -26.44 9.36 -13.23
C GLY A 162 -27.82 9.42 -13.88
N ARG A 163 -28.39 8.26 -14.22
CA ARG A 163 -29.73 8.16 -14.78
C ARG A 163 -30.82 8.57 -13.79
N ILE A 164 -30.76 8.10 -12.54
CA ILE A 164 -31.73 8.46 -11.49
C ILE A 164 -31.73 9.97 -11.24
N ILE A 165 -30.56 10.60 -11.20
CA ILE A 165 -30.47 12.05 -11.01
C ILE A 165 -31.02 12.78 -12.24
N ALA A 166 -30.67 12.34 -13.44
CA ALA A 166 -31.17 12.94 -14.68
C ALA A 166 -32.70 12.86 -14.82
N GLU A 167 -33.32 11.78 -14.34
CA GLU A 167 -34.79 11.59 -14.37
C GLU A 167 -35.53 12.38 -13.27
N ASN A 168 -34.87 12.76 -12.16
CA ASN A 168 -35.52 13.45 -11.03
C ASN A 168 -35.27 14.97 -10.97
N PHE A 169 -34.22 15.47 -11.64
CA PHE A 169 -33.82 16.90 -11.59
C PHE A 169 -33.98 17.65 -12.92
N ILE A 170 -34.45 16.99 -13.97
CA ILE A 170 -34.84 17.57 -15.27
C ILE A 170 -36.34 17.37 -15.45
#